data_AF-A0ABD3W615-F1
#
_entry.id   AF-A0ABD3W615-F1
#
_cell.length_a   1.000
_cell.length_b   1.000
_cell.length_c   1.000
_cell.angle_alpha   90.00
_cell.angle_beta   90.00
_cell.angle_gamma   90.00
#
_symmetry.space_group_name_H-M   'P 1'
#
loop_
_entity.id
_entity.type
_entity.pdbx_description
1 polymer ?
#
loop_
_entity_poly.entity_id
_entity_poly.type
_entity_poly.pdbx_seq_one_letter_code
_entity_poly.pdbx_strand_id
1 'polypeptide(L)' 'GLTPEGCLNSWIHFNNYCYQFHTTGQNKVHFDTAKGICITKGATLVTLWKKEEFDFVTDKLKK' A
#
# COMPACT_ATOMS: atom_id res chain seq x y z
N GLY A 1 16.90 0.35 3.35
CA GLY A 1 16.92 -0.17 4.73
C GLY A 1 15.52 -0.64 5.10
N LEU A 2 15.45 -1.50 6.11
CA LEU A 2 14.19 -1.95 6.72
C LEU A 2 13.90 -1.15 8.00
N THR A 3 12.62 -0.97 8.32
CA THR A 3 12.14 -0.48 9.61
C THR A 3 12.26 -1.58 10.67
N PRO A 4 12.14 -1.26 11.97
CA PRO A 4 12.10 -2.27 13.03
C PRO A 4 11.01 -3.34 12.84
N GLU A 5 9.92 -2.99 12.18
CA GLU A 5 8.79 -3.86 11.85
C GLU A 5 9.00 -4.69 10.57
N GLY A 6 10.16 -4.55 9.91
CA GLY A 6 10.54 -5.32 8.74
C GLY A 6 10.01 -4.79 7.39
N CYS A 7 9.41 -3.59 7.36
CA CYS A 7 9.00 -2.95 6.11
C CYS A 7 10.14 -2.12 5.49
N LEU A 8 10.09 -1.87 4.19
CA LEU A 8 10.98 -0.87 3.58
C LEU A 8 10.66 0.54 4.09
N ASN A 9 11.66 1.41 4.25
CA ASN A 9 11.54 2.75 4.85
C ASN A 9 10.46 3.69 4.26
N SER A 10 9.87 3.38 3.10
CA SER A 10 8.78 4.15 2.46
C SER A 10 7.42 3.44 2.50
N TRP A 11 7.31 2.38 3.30
CA TRP A 11 6.12 1.56 3.46
C TRP A 11 5.65 1.65 4.90
N ILE A 12 4.33 1.52 5.09
CA ILE A 12 3.68 1.56 6.39
C ILE A 12 3.38 0.14 6.82
N HIS A 13 3.87 -0.25 8.00
CA HIS A 13 3.55 -1.54 8.59
C HIS A 13 2.14 -1.53 9.20
N PHE A 14 1.33 -2.55 8.90
CA PHE A 14 0.09 -2.83 9.62
C PHE A 14 -0.16 -4.35 9.68
N ASN A 15 -0.30 -4.87 10.89
CA ASN A 15 -0.38 -6.30 11.20
C ASN A 15 0.82 -7.10 10.67
N ASN A 16 0.63 -7.85 9.58
CA ASN A 16 1.66 -8.73 9.00
C ASN A 16 2.08 -8.25 7.60
N TYR A 17 1.69 -7.03 7.21
CA TYR A 17 1.85 -6.52 5.85
C TYR A 17 2.43 -5.12 5.84
N CYS A 18 3.10 -4.81 4.73
CA CYS A 18 3.61 -3.49 4.41
C CYS A 18 2.74 -2.87 3.32
N TYR A 19 2.34 -1.61 3.49
CA TYR A 19 1.47 -0.89 2.56
C TYR A 19 2.18 0.34 2.00
N GLN A 20 1.89 0.67 0.74
CA GLN A 20 2.34 1.90 0.12
C GLN A 20 1.16 2.62 -0.51
N PHE A 21 1.02 3.90 -0.22
CA PHE A 21 -0.11 4.73 -0.65
C PHE A 21 0.34 5.72 -1.73
N HIS A 22 -0.36 5.71 -2.86
CA HIS A 22 -0.10 6.58 -4.01
C HIS A 22 -1.32 7.49 -4.25
N THR A 23 -1.49 8.51 -3.41
CA THR A 23 -2.71 9.34 -3.38
C THR A 23 -2.59 10.69 -4.10
N THR A 24 -1.42 11.02 -4.63
CA THR A 24 -1.20 12.26 -5.39
C THR A 24 -1.76 12.14 -6.80
N GLY A 25 -2.26 13.24 -7.36
CA GLY A 25 -2.83 13.26 -8.72
C GLY A 25 -1.84 12.82 -9.80
N GLN A 26 -0.55 13.07 -9.58
CA GLN A 26 0.54 12.67 -10.47
C GLN A 26 0.78 11.16 -10.50
N ASN A 27 0.29 10.42 -9.50
CA ASN A 27 0.42 8.97 -9.41
C ASN A 27 -0.83 8.23 -9.91
N LYS A 28 -1.83 8.94 -10.46
CA LYS A 28 -3.04 8.31 -11.02
C LYS A 28 -2.71 7.65 -12.34
N VAL A 29 -2.93 6.36 -12.40
CA VAL A 29 -2.75 5.53 -13.60
C VAL A 29 -3.92 4.55 -13.74
N HIS A 30 -4.04 3.92 -14.90
CA HIS A 30 -5.03 2.86 -15.10
C HIS A 30 -4.73 1.65 -14.18
N PHE A 31 -5.77 0.89 -13.86
CA PHE A 31 -5.70 -0.22 -12.91
C PHE A 31 -4.59 -1.24 -13.25
N ASP A 32 -4.48 -1.65 -14.51
CA ASP A 32 -3.46 -2.61 -14.95
C ASP A 32 -2.04 -2.07 -14.82
N THR A 33 -1.86 -0.77 -15.07
CA THR A 33 -0.59 -0.08 -14.85
C THR A 33 -0.24 -0.05 -13.36
N ALA A 34 -1.21 0.26 -12.49
CA ALA A 34 -1.00 0.24 -11.04
C ALA A 34 -0.62 -1.17 -10.55
N LYS A 35 -1.28 -2.21 -11.08
CA LYS A 35 -0.96 -3.61 -10.80
C LYS A 35 0.47 -3.95 -11.19
N GLY A 36 0.89 -3.57 -12.40
CA GLY A 36 2.26 -3.75 -12.86
C GLY A 36 3.28 -3.05 -11.96
N ILE A 37 3.02 -1.79 -11.59
CA ILE A 37 3.88 -1.03 -10.67
C ILE A 37 4.05 -1.75 -9.32
N CYS A 38 2.97 -2.23 -8.72
CA CYS A 38 3.05 -3.00 -7.47
C CYS A 38 3.89 -4.28 -7.63
N ILE A 39 3.71 -5.03 -8.73
CA ILE A 39 4.47 -6.25 -9.01
C ILE A 39 5.97 -5.96 -9.14
N THR A 40 6.35 -4.88 -9.85
CA THR A 40 7.78 -4.50 -9.98
C THR A 40 8.45 -4.15 -8.64
N LYS A 41 7.66 -3.85 -7.61
CA LYS A 41 8.13 -3.59 -6.24
C LYS A 41 8.10 -4.84 -5.35
N GLY A 42 7.79 -6.02 -5.89
CA GLY A 42 7.65 -7.25 -5.12
C GLY A 42 6.36 -7.30 -4.28
N ALA A 43 5.32 -6.57 -4.69
CA ALA A 43 4.05 -6.46 -3.97
C ALA A 43 2.84 -6.71 -4.90
N THR A 44 1.64 -6.62 -4.35
CA THR A 44 0.38 -6.67 -5.10
C THR A 44 -0.39 -5.38 -4.92
N LEU A 45 -1.38 -5.13 -5.80
CA LEU A 45 -2.43 -4.19 -5.43
C LEU A 45 -3.11 -4.67 -4.15
N VAL A 46 -3.48 -3.72 -3.30
CA VAL A 46 -4.11 -4.02 -2.01
C VAL A 46 -5.42 -4.77 -2.22
N THR A 47 -5.62 -5.80 -1.41
CA THR A 47 -6.88 -6.56 -1.32
C THR A 47 -7.37 -6.44 0.11
N LEU A 48 -8.62 -6.03 0.31
CA LEU A 48 -9.17 -5.77 1.64
C LEU A 48 -10.01 -6.96 2.09
N TRP A 49 -9.53 -7.71 3.07
CA TRP A 49 -10.19 -8.95 3.53
C TRP A 49 -10.84 -8.80 4.90
N LYS A 50 -10.26 -7.97 5.76
CA LYS A 50 -10.70 -7.82 7.16
C LYS A 50 -11.16 -6.39 7.41
N LYS A 51 -12.08 -6.23 8.36
CA LYS A 51 -12.60 -4.91 8.72
C LYS A 51 -11.49 -4.00 9.23
N GLU A 52 -10.56 -4.52 10.03
CA GLU A 52 -9.46 -3.75 10.59
C GLU A 52 -8.50 -3.24 9.51
N GLU A 53 -8.26 -4.06 8.47
CA GLU A 53 -7.48 -3.66 7.29
C GLU A 53 -8.21 -2.59 6.48
N PHE A 54 -9.51 -2.76 6.25
CA PHE A 54 -10.33 -1.77 5.57
C PHE A 54 -10.35 -0.43 6.30
N ASP A 55 -10.56 -0.44 7.62
CA ASP A 55 -10.57 0.76 8.46
C ASP A 55 -9.21 1.47 8.41
N PHE A 56 -8.11 0.72 8.54
CA PHE A 56 -6.75 1.26 8.42
C PHE A 56 -6.48 1.88 7.04
N VAL A 57 -6.78 1.16 5.96
CA VAL A 57 -6.53 1.64 4.59
C VAL A 57 -7.37 2.88 4.30
N THR A 58 -8.65 2.88 4.67
CA THR A 58 -9.53 4.03 4.44
C THR A 58 -9.16 5.25 5.29
N ASP A 59 -8.68 5.07 6.52
CA ASP A 59 -8.08 6.14 7.33
C ASP A 59 -6.92 6.83 6.60
N LYS A 60 -5.99 6.04 6.03
CA LYS A 60 -4.84 6.59 5.28
C LYS A 60 -5.18 7.23 3.93
N LEU A 61 -6.38 6.96 3.40
CA LEU A 61 -6.88 7.56 2.16
C LEU A 61 -7.65 8.86 2.42
N LYS A 62 -8.14 9.09 3.65
CA LYS A 62 -8.75 10.36 4.04
C LYS A 62 -7.63 11.39 4.15
N LYS A 63 -7.66 12.38 3.27
CA LYS A 63 -6.83 13.58 3.39
C LYS A 63 -7.37 14.46 4.51
#